data_AF-A0A1Y1S6X1-F1
#
_entry.id   AF-A0A1Y1S6X1-F1
#
_cell.length_a   1.000
_cell.length_b   1.000
_cell.length_c   1.000
_cell.angle_alpha   90.00
_cell.angle_beta   90.00
_cell.angle_gamma   90.00
#
_symmetry.space_group_name_H-M   'P 1'
#
loop_
_entity.id
_entity.type
_entity.pdbx_description
1 polymer ?
#
loop_
_entity_poly.entity_id
_entity_poly.type
_entity_poly.pdbx_seq_one_letter_code
_entity_poly.pdbx_strand_id
1 'polypeptide(L)'
;MVDTKKCQWNGCNKDVDVKRITEHFNNHLSSDNLSNGGLVCKWTGCKYTKKFTTQNNLNTHFRNHFANKPWECKTCHNLFSKEDALKKHEEKHEAENTRILKEADKLFHLSEMRDEMLEKTEELLYERAYYVNLNRILKDEFYRDKSNDDSWRDYL
;
A
#
# COMPACT_ATOMS: atom_id res chain seq x y z
N MET A 1 8.43 20.84 11.13
CA MET A 1 8.54 20.29 12.50
C MET A 1 9.78 19.41 12.53
N VAL A 2 10.64 19.52 13.55
CA VAL A 2 11.86 18.70 13.67
C VAL A 2 11.49 17.48 14.51
N ASP A 3 11.65 16.29 13.95
CA ASP A 3 11.37 15.04 14.67
C ASP A 3 12.51 14.77 15.66
N THR A 4 12.26 15.04 16.94
CA THR A 4 13.24 14.89 18.02
C THR A 4 12.90 13.69 18.92
N LYS A 5 13.93 12.98 19.39
CA LYS A 5 13.81 11.94 20.43
C LYS A 5 14.69 12.24 21.62
N LYS A 6 14.19 11.93 22.82
CA LYS A 6 14.93 12.06 24.07
C LYS A 6 16.08 11.07 24.13
N CYS A 7 17.27 11.53 24.48
CA CYS A 7 18.43 10.68 24.69
C CYS A 7 18.21 9.73 25.89
N GLN A 8 18.52 8.45 25.72
CA GLN A 8 18.42 7.42 26.76
C GLN A 8 19.80 7.04 27.34
N TRP A 9 20.82 7.87 27.12
CA TRP A 9 22.12 7.72 27.76
C TRP A 9 22.04 8.17 29.22
N ASN A 10 22.47 7.33 30.17
CA ASN A 10 22.46 7.70 31.59
C ASN A 10 23.33 8.95 31.80
N GLY A 11 22.70 10.03 32.27
CA GLY A 11 23.34 11.34 32.47
C GLY A 11 23.18 12.33 31.32
N CYS A 12 22.52 11.95 30.22
CA CYS A 12 22.15 12.88 29.14
C CYS A 12 20.64 13.17 29.16
N ASN A 13 20.27 14.45 29.16
CA ASN A 13 18.87 14.90 29.18
C ASN A 13 18.48 15.70 27.93
N LYS A 14 19.25 15.57 26.83
CA LYS A 14 19.00 16.31 25.59
C LYS A 14 17.97 15.59 24.72
N ASP A 15 17.06 16.37 24.15
CA ASP A 15 16.27 15.97 22.99
C ASP A 15 17.11 16.18 21.74
N VAL A 16 17.15 15.15 20.90
CA VAL A 16 18.08 15.10 19.77
C VAL A 16 17.28 14.85 18.51
N ASP A 17 17.56 15.65 17.48
CA ASP A 17 17.05 15.40 16.13
C ASP A 17 17.42 13.97 15.73
N VAL A 18 16.42 13.19 15.33
CA VAL A 18 16.60 11.79 14.92
C VAL A 18 17.62 11.67 13.78
N LYS A 19 17.76 12.70 12.93
CA LYS A 19 18.77 12.76 11.86
C LYS A 19 20.20 12.94 12.37
N ARG A 20 20.40 13.57 13.53
CA ARG A 20 21.73 13.86 14.13
C ARG A 20 22.02 13.04 15.40
N ILE A 21 21.16 12.09 15.74
CA ILE A 21 21.26 11.30 16.97
C ILE A 21 22.56 10.49 17.07
N THR A 22 23.07 10.01 15.92
CA THR A 22 24.35 9.30 15.83
C THR A 22 25.55 10.21 16.14
N GLU A 23 25.54 11.44 15.64
CA GLU A 23 26.58 12.43 15.88
C GLU A 23 26.59 12.87 17.35
N HIS A 24 25.40 13.18 17.89
CA HIS A 24 25.23 13.50 19.31
C HIS A 24 25.78 12.39 20.21
N PHE A 25 25.55 11.13 19.85
CA PHE A 25 26.03 9.98 20.62
C PHE A 25 27.55 9.81 20.56
N ASN A 26 28.17 10.00 19.39
CA ASN A 26 29.63 9.90 19.26
C ASN A 26 30.35 10.81 20.28
N ASN A 27 29.73 11.94 20.65
CA ASN A 27 30.25 12.82 21.69
C ASN A 27 30.28 12.16 23.07
N HIS A 28 29.28 11.36 23.46
CA HIS A 28 29.30 10.62 24.73
C HIS A 28 30.44 9.59 24.78
N LEU A 29 30.70 8.95 23.64
CA LEU A 29 31.82 8.03 23.50
C LEU A 29 33.18 8.73 23.52
N SER A 30 33.25 9.99 23.11
CA SER A 30 34.48 10.77 23.21
C SER A 30 34.70 11.31 24.63
N SER A 31 33.65 11.77 25.31
CA SER A 31 33.75 12.44 26.62
C SER A 31 33.79 11.49 27.82
N ASP A 32 33.02 10.40 27.79
CA ASP A 32 32.82 9.54 28.98
C ASP A 32 33.93 8.52 29.19
N ASN A 33 34.80 8.32 28.18
CA ASN A 33 35.86 7.33 28.22
C ASN A 33 37.17 7.82 28.87
N LEU A 34 37.20 9.06 29.37
CA LEU A 34 38.36 9.61 30.11
C LEU A 34 38.39 9.23 31.60
N SER A 35 37.29 8.77 32.20
CA SER A 35 37.17 8.78 33.67
C SER A 35 37.23 7.43 34.39
N ASN A 36 37.01 6.27 33.77
CA ASN A 36 36.96 5.00 34.52
C ASN A 36 37.33 3.74 33.73
N GLY A 37 38.63 3.54 33.46
CA GLY A 37 39.24 2.20 33.30
C GLY A 37 38.50 1.16 32.45
N GLY A 38 37.92 1.57 31.32
CA GLY A 38 37.29 0.68 30.32
C GLY A 38 36.02 1.25 29.68
N LEU A 39 35.76 0.82 28.45
CA LEU A 39 34.65 1.30 27.63
C LEU A 39 33.36 0.58 28.05
N VAL A 40 32.36 1.29 28.55
CA VAL A 40 31.10 0.69 29.04
C VAL A 40 29.88 1.31 28.40
N CYS A 41 28.83 0.51 28.21
CA CYS A 41 27.54 0.99 27.75
C CYS A 41 26.74 1.55 28.93
N LYS A 42 26.39 2.84 28.90
CA LYS A 42 25.58 3.52 29.92
C LYS A 42 24.12 3.72 29.49
N TRP A 43 23.64 2.93 28.54
CA TRP A 43 22.29 3.03 28.03
C TRP A 43 21.25 2.59 29.07
N THR A 44 20.19 3.37 29.28
CA THR A 44 19.12 3.00 30.23
C THR A 44 18.51 1.66 29.83
N GLY A 45 18.52 0.69 30.76
CA GLY A 45 17.94 -0.63 30.53
C GLY A 45 18.82 -1.61 29.73
N CYS A 46 20.05 -1.23 29.37
CA CYS A 46 20.99 -2.16 28.75
C CYS A 46 21.50 -3.19 29.78
N LYS A 47 21.30 -4.47 29.47
CA LYS A 47 21.76 -5.60 30.32
C LYS A 47 23.22 -5.98 30.09
N TYR A 48 23.93 -5.30 29.17
CA TYR A 48 25.33 -5.59 28.88
C TYR A 48 26.24 -4.89 29.88
N THR A 49 26.78 -5.67 30.81
CA THR A 49 27.60 -5.17 31.94
C THR A 49 29.10 -5.37 31.72
N LYS A 50 29.50 -6.07 30.65
CA LYS A 50 30.92 -6.29 30.32
C LYS A 50 31.55 -5.01 29.76
N LYS A 51 32.84 -4.82 30.06
CA LYS A 51 33.65 -3.74 29.48
C LYS A 51 34.08 -4.13 28.07
N PHE A 52 33.95 -3.21 27.12
CA PHE A 52 34.53 -3.34 25.80
C PHE A 52 36.02 -3.03 25.84
N THR A 53 36.79 -3.81 25.10
CA THR A 53 38.25 -3.64 24.99
C THR A 53 38.64 -2.58 23.96
N THR A 54 37.75 -2.28 23.01
CA THR A 54 38.00 -1.28 21.94
C THR A 54 36.78 -0.42 21.68
N GLN A 55 37.04 0.82 21.24
CA GLN A 55 35.98 1.79 20.90
C GLN A 55 35.07 1.24 19.80
N ASN A 56 35.66 0.53 18.84
CA ASN A 56 34.93 -0.04 17.72
C ASN A 56 33.92 -1.12 18.17
N ASN A 57 34.27 -1.89 19.21
CA ASN A 57 33.37 -2.90 19.78
C ASN A 57 32.20 -2.25 20.53
N LEU A 58 32.46 -1.18 21.30
CA LEU A 58 31.41 -0.39 21.94
C LEU A 58 30.50 0.29 20.89
N ASN A 59 31.08 0.86 19.84
CA ASN A 59 30.34 1.46 18.72
C ASN A 59 29.42 0.44 18.05
N THR A 60 29.93 -0.78 17.82
CA THR A 60 29.16 -1.86 17.19
C THR A 60 28.02 -2.33 18.09
N HIS A 61 28.29 -2.54 19.39
CA HIS A 61 27.26 -2.87 20.37
C HIS A 61 26.17 -1.80 20.43
N PHE A 62 26.55 -0.53 20.40
CA PHE A 62 25.59 0.56 20.45
C PHE A 62 24.65 0.60 19.25
N ARG A 63 25.09 0.10 18.08
CA ARG A 63 24.20 -0.08 16.93
C ARG A 63 23.02 -1.01 17.21
N ASN A 64 23.03 -1.75 18.32
CA ASN A 64 21.88 -2.56 18.72
C ASN A 64 20.84 -1.75 19.50
N HIS A 65 21.22 -0.65 20.16
CA HIS A 65 20.30 0.27 20.84
C HIS A 65 19.60 1.17 19.85
N PHE A 66 20.37 1.62 18.86
CA PHE A 66 19.86 2.30 17.69
C PHE A 66 20.42 1.55 16.49
N ALA A 67 19.64 0.64 15.90
CA ALA A 67 19.96 0.09 14.58
C ALA A 67 20.28 1.28 13.67
N ASN A 68 21.57 1.52 13.40
CA ASN A 68 22.14 2.77 12.87
C ASN A 68 21.55 3.14 11.50
N LYS A 69 20.34 3.66 11.54
CA LYS A 69 19.48 3.87 10.39
C LYS A 69 18.65 5.14 10.61
N PRO A 70 19.29 6.33 10.50
CA PRO A 70 18.63 7.60 10.80
C PRO A 70 17.55 7.99 9.78
N TRP A 71 17.42 7.20 8.71
CA TRP A 71 16.52 7.47 7.59
C TRP A 71 15.31 6.54 7.67
N GLU A 72 14.18 7.06 8.12
CA GLU A 72 12.92 6.33 8.22
C GLU A 72 12.02 6.60 7.01
N CYS A 73 11.46 5.55 6.43
CA CYS A 73 10.41 5.67 5.42
C CYS A 73 9.10 6.07 6.09
N LYS A 74 8.50 7.18 5.68
CA LYS A 74 7.23 7.67 6.26
C LYS A 74 6.02 6.80 5.91
N THR A 75 6.10 6.03 4.83
CA THR A 75 4.99 5.20 4.33
C THR A 75 4.91 3.86 5.06
N CYS A 76 6.05 3.23 5.36
CA CYS A 76 6.08 1.89 5.95
C CYS A 76 6.98 1.77 7.20
N HIS A 77 7.51 2.88 7.71
CA HIS A 77 8.35 2.96 8.92
C HIS A 77 9.64 2.12 8.88
N ASN A 78 10.04 1.66 7.69
CA ASN A 78 11.29 0.96 7.50
C ASN A 78 12.48 1.92 7.65
N LEU A 79 13.46 1.48 8.43
CA LEU A 79 14.68 2.24 8.69
C LEU A 79 15.79 1.85 7.70
N PHE A 80 16.58 2.85 7.26
CA PHE A 80 17.71 2.74 6.33
C PHE A 80 18.99 3.40 6.87
N SER A 81 20.15 2.79 6.62
CA SER A 81 21.47 3.27 7.09
C SER A 81 22.04 4.42 6.27
N LYS A 82 21.48 4.70 5.09
CA LYS A 82 21.90 5.75 4.15
C LYS A 82 20.68 6.43 3.55
N GLU A 83 20.80 7.72 3.25
CA GLU A 83 19.75 8.52 2.61
C GLU A 83 19.40 7.97 1.22
N ASP A 84 20.40 7.66 0.40
CA ASP A 84 20.19 7.09 -0.94
C ASP A 84 19.42 5.76 -0.91
N ALA A 85 19.59 4.97 0.17
CA ALA A 85 18.89 3.72 0.33
C ALA A 85 17.40 3.95 0.70
N LEU A 86 17.11 4.98 1.50
CA LEU A 86 15.74 5.43 1.74
C LEU A 86 15.11 5.97 0.45
N LYS A 87 15.81 6.84 -0.28
CA LYS A 87 15.28 7.46 -1.50
C LYS A 87 14.89 6.41 -2.56
N LYS A 88 15.78 5.45 -2.83
CA LYS A 88 15.50 4.32 -3.73
C LYS A 88 14.34 3.43 -3.25
N HIS A 89 14.12 3.37 -1.94
CA HIS A 89 13.00 2.65 -1.37
C HIS A 89 11.69 3.43 -1.54
N GLU A 90 11.69 4.74 -1.34
CA GLU A 90 10.52 5.62 -1.55
C GLU A 90 10.10 5.67 -3.03
N GLU A 91 11.04 5.64 -3.97
CA GLU A 91 10.76 5.51 -5.41
C GLU A 91 9.93 4.27 -5.74
N LYS A 92 10.08 3.17 -4.98
CA LYS A 92 9.25 1.97 -5.16
C LYS A 92 7.81 2.19 -4.71
N HIS A 93 7.60 2.96 -3.65
CA HIS A 93 6.24 3.32 -3.23
C HIS A 93 5.54 4.17 -4.30
N GLU A 94 6.24 5.13 -4.89
CA GLU A 94 5.69 5.97 -5.96
C GLU A 94 5.39 5.17 -7.24
N ALA A 95 6.30 4.27 -7.64
CA ALA A 95 6.09 3.39 -8.78
C ALA A 95 4.89 2.45 -8.57
N GLU A 96 4.76 1.86 -7.38
CA GLU A 96 3.64 1.00 -7.03
C GLU A 96 2.32 1.77 -7.02
N ASN A 97 2.30 2.96 -6.41
CA ASN A 97 1.12 3.81 -6.37
C ASN A 97 0.68 4.25 -7.78
N THR A 98 1.64 4.61 -8.64
CA THR A 98 1.38 4.93 -10.05
C THR A 98 0.77 3.74 -10.79
N ARG A 99 1.26 2.52 -10.54
CA ARG A 99 0.70 1.30 -11.13
C ARG A 99 -0.73 1.06 -10.67
N ILE A 100 -0.99 1.20 -9.37
CA ILE A 100 -2.33 1.03 -8.79
C ILE A 100 -3.32 2.03 -9.41
N LEU A 101 -2.94 3.30 -9.54
CA LEU A 101 -3.79 4.32 -10.16
C LEU A 101 -4.10 4.01 -11.63
N LYS A 102 -3.10 3.59 -12.42
CA LYS A 102 -3.31 3.18 -13.81
C LYS A 102 -4.23 1.98 -13.94
N GLU A 103 -4.13 1.02 -13.01
CA GLU A 103 -4.99 -0.16 -13.05
C GLU A 103 -6.42 0.17 -12.62
N ALA A 104 -6.59 1.06 -11.63
CA ALA A 104 -7.90 1.57 -11.22
C ALA A 104 -8.60 2.31 -12.37
N ASP A 105 -7.87 3.14 -13.12
CA ASP A 105 -8.38 3.87 -14.30
C ASP A 105 -8.86 2.92 -15.40
N LYS A 106 -8.09 1.87 -15.72
CA LYS A 106 -8.53 0.83 -16.66
C LYS A 106 -9.78 0.10 -16.18
N LEU A 107 -9.83 -0.29 -14.91
CA LEU A 107 -10.98 -1.01 -14.35
C LEU A 107 -12.24 -0.14 -14.37
N PHE A 108 -12.07 1.17 -14.12
CA PHE A 108 -13.14 2.15 -14.26
C PHE A 108 -13.68 2.19 -15.70
N HIS A 109 -12.81 2.35 -16.70
CA HIS A 109 -13.24 2.34 -18.11
C HIS A 109 -13.88 1.02 -18.55
N LEU A 110 -13.37 -0.12 -18.08
CA LEU A 110 -13.99 -1.42 -18.35
C LEU A 110 -15.39 -1.52 -17.74
N SER A 111 -15.62 -0.90 -16.58
CA SER A 111 -16.94 -0.88 -15.96
C SER A 111 -17.93 -0.02 -16.74
N GLU A 112 -17.52 1.16 -17.22
CA GLU A 112 -18.35 2.02 -18.08
C GLU A 112 -18.75 1.29 -19.37
N MET A 113 -17.78 0.67 -20.04
CA MET A 113 -18.04 -0.11 -21.26
C MET A 113 -19.03 -1.26 -21.01
N ARG A 114 -18.91 -1.95 -19.88
CA ARG A 114 -19.82 -3.04 -19.52
C ARG A 114 -21.24 -2.51 -19.30
N ASP A 115 -21.38 -1.40 -18.60
CA ASP A 115 -22.68 -0.83 -18.26
C ASP A 115 -23.38 -0.32 -19.55
N GLU A 116 -22.63 0.33 -20.46
CA GLU A 116 -23.14 0.69 -21.80
C GLU A 116 -23.56 -0.54 -22.63
N MET A 117 -22.81 -1.64 -22.56
CA MET A 117 -23.17 -2.87 -23.27
C MET A 117 -24.44 -3.50 -22.68
N LEU A 118 -24.62 -3.46 -21.36
CA LEU A 118 -25.82 -3.96 -20.69
C LEU A 118 -27.05 -3.18 -21.12
N GLU A 119 -26.99 -1.85 -21.11
CA GLU A 119 -28.09 -0.99 -21.56
C GLU A 119 -28.50 -1.29 -23.01
N LYS A 120 -27.53 -1.39 -23.93
CA LYS A 120 -27.79 -1.78 -25.33
C LYS A 120 -28.40 -3.17 -25.45
N THR A 121 -27.99 -4.12 -24.61
CA THR A 121 -28.61 -5.46 -24.64
C THR A 121 -30.04 -5.45 -24.11
N GLU A 122 -30.35 -4.62 -23.11
CA GLU A 122 -31.71 -4.46 -22.61
C GLU A 122 -32.64 -3.85 -23.67
N GLU A 123 -32.19 -2.82 -24.38
CA GLU A 123 -32.91 -2.24 -25.53
C GLU A 123 -33.21 -3.28 -26.62
N LEU A 124 -32.19 -4.05 -27.03
CA LEU A 124 -32.35 -5.10 -28.06
C LEU A 124 -33.26 -6.24 -27.60
N LEU A 125 -33.21 -6.62 -26.32
CA LEU A 125 -34.10 -7.63 -25.75
C LEU A 125 -35.55 -7.14 -25.70
N TYR A 126 -35.77 -5.86 -25.40
CA TYR A 126 -37.09 -5.24 -25.43
C TYR A 126 -37.68 -5.24 -26.85
N GLU A 127 -36.92 -4.79 -27.85
CA GLU A 127 -37.37 -4.84 -29.25
C GLU A 127 -37.67 -6.28 -29.69
N ARG A 128 -36.79 -7.23 -29.38
CA ARG A 128 -37.01 -8.64 -29.72
C ARG A 128 -38.28 -9.19 -29.07
N ALA A 129 -38.51 -8.88 -27.79
CA ALA A 129 -39.71 -9.32 -27.08
C ALA A 129 -40.99 -8.72 -27.69
N TYR A 130 -40.95 -7.43 -28.06
CA TYR A 130 -42.04 -6.75 -28.75
C TYR A 130 -42.38 -7.45 -30.08
N TYR A 131 -41.39 -7.72 -30.94
CA TYR A 131 -41.62 -8.40 -32.22
C TYR A 131 -42.10 -9.84 -32.05
N VAL A 132 -41.59 -10.59 -31.06
CA VAL A 132 -42.07 -11.96 -30.77
C VAL A 132 -43.54 -11.94 -30.34
N ASN A 133 -43.93 -11.00 -29.48
CA ASN A 133 -45.32 -10.84 -29.05
C ASN A 133 -46.23 -10.42 -30.21
N LEU A 134 -45.81 -9.46 -31.05
CA LEU A 134 -46.58 -9.03 -32.21
C LEU A 134 -46.81 -10.20 -33.18
N ASN A 135 -45.77 -10.99 -33.47
CA ASN A 135 -45.88 -12.18 -34.31
C ASN A 135 -46.82 -13.24 -33.72
N ARG A 136 -46.87 -13.37 -32.38
CA ARG A 136 -47.82 -14.27 -31.70
C ARG A 136 -49.26 -13.78 -31.89
N ILE A 137 -49.52 -12.49 -31.67
CA ILE A 137 -50.85 -11.89 -31.85
C ILE A 137 -51.31 -12.06 -33.30
N LEU A 138 -50.46 -11.73 -34.28
CA LEU A 138 -50.79 -11.88 -35.70
C LEU A 138 -51.03 -13.34 -36.09
N LYS A 139 -50.29 -14.30 -35.51
CA LYS A 139 -50.58 -15.73 -35.69
C LYS A 139 -51.93 -16.11 -35.08
N ASP A 140 -52.19 -15.71 -33.84
CA ASP A 140 -53.44 -16.02 -33.15
C ASP A 140 -54.66 -15.43 -33.88
N GLU A 141 -54.54 -14.22 -34.47
CA GLU A 141 -55.55 -13.61 -35.34
C GLU A 141 -55.71 -14.38 -36.65
N PHE A 142 -54.60 -14.74 -37.32
CA PHE A 142 -54.62 -15.52 -38.55
C PHE A 142 -55.23 -16.93 -38.39
N TYR A 143 -54.96 -17.61 -37.26
CA TYR A 143 -55.57 -18.91 -36.96
C TYR A 143 -57.03 -18.80 -36.51
N ARG A 144 -57.42 -17.69 -35.88
CA ARG A 144 -58.83 -17.40 -35.53
C ARG A 144 -59.68 -17.17 -36.78
N ASP A 145 -59.12 -16.49 -37.79
CA ASP A 145 -59.78 -16.30 -39.09
C ASP A 145 -59.99 -17.62 -39.84
N LYS A 146 -59.02 -18.55 -39.78
CA LYS A 146 -59.17 -19.91 -40.35
C LYS A 146 -60.11 -20.83 -39.58
N SER A 147 -60.39 -20.56 -38.30
CA SER A 147 -61.36 -21.33 -37.51
C SER A 147 -62.82 -20.94 -37.76
N ASN A 148 -63.05 -19.78 -38.38
CA ASN A 148 -64.37 -19.32 -38.83
C ASN A 148 -64.68 -19.72 -40.29
N ASP A 149 -63.74 -20.36 -40.98
CA ASP A 149 -63.91 -20.84 -42.35
C ASP A 149 -63.51 -22.32 -42.44
N ASP A 150 -64.49 -23.20 -42.22
CA ASP A 150 -64.39 -24.66 -42.32
C ASP A 150 -64.33 -25.17 -43.80
N SER A 151 -64.15 -24.27 -44.79
CA SER A 151 -64.22 -24.60 -46.22
C SER A 151 -63.09 -25.50 -46.76
N TRP A 152 -62.05 -25.81 -45.97
CA TRP A 152 -60.86 -26.52 -46.46
C TRP A 152 -60.84 -28.03 -46.19
N ARG A 153 -61.90 -28.62 -45.60
CA ARG A 153 -61.98 -30.07 -45.31
C ARG A 153 -62.32 -30.97 -46.51
N ASP A 154 -62.72 -30.42 -47.66
CA ASP A 154 -63.21 -31.20 -48.82
C ASP A 154 -62.13 -31.60 -49.85
N TYR A 155 -60.84 -31.47 -49.53
CA TYR A 155 -59.74 -31.81 -50.45
C TYR A 155 -58.77 -32.89 -49.88
N LEU A 156 -59.30 -33.96 -49.30
CA LEU A 156 -58.63 -35.26 -49.12
C LEU A 156 -59.53 -36.38 -49.63
#